data_AF-A0A1E5UU24-F1
#
_entry.id   AF-A0A1E5UU24-F1
#
_cell.length_a   1.000
_cell.length_b   1.000
_cell.length_c   1.000
_cell.angle_alpha   90.00
_cell.angle_beta   90.00
_cell.angle_gamma   90.00
#
_symmetry.space_group_name_H-M   'P 1'
#
loop_
_entity.id
_entity.type
_entity.pdbx_description
1 polymer ?
#
loop_
_entity_poly.entity_id
_entity_poly.type
_entity_poly.pdbx_seq_one_letter_code
_entity_poly.pdbx_strand_id
1 'polypeptide(L)'
;MAPAFSAHVPALRRGALRARWIPAALFSSGILAGDKPILVRDFVRSALYDPNHGYFSKRAGPVGVLDASIRFNQLEGGRSAYMQHLDKLYKKHDIAWFTPVELFKPWYAYAIAASILRTANLSVPLKIYEIGGGSGTCAKCILDYMMLNAPPKVYNDMKYIYLPDVSIPGDRAPLVSSKGDADIFFPTDFRLLEQIDHNCSGFSKEQKNPGAFKPVKKRRTIILDTAAFMEEFGLPLKTRTKDGYNPLLDDFKNTKFYLSVPTHNRK
;
A
#
# COMPACT_ATOMS: atom_id res chain seq x y z
N MET A 1 -24.84 -49.07 -29.48
CA MET A 1 -25.64 -48.13 -30.30
C MET A 1 -27.08 -48.19 -29.83
N ALA A 2 -27.57 -47.10 -29.24
CA ALA A 2 -28.97 -46.91 -28.85
C ALA A 2 -29.43 -45.55 -29.43
N PRO A 3 -30.69 -45.43 -29.89
CA PRO A 3 -31.11 -44.37 -30.82
C PRO A 3 -31.48 -43.05 -30.11
N ALA A 4 -31.47 -41.98 -30.89
CA ALA A 4 -31.90 -40.65 -30.47
C ALA A 4 -33.42 -40.58 -30.26
N PHE A 5 -33.86 -40.14 -29.09
CA PHE A 5 -35.26 -39.81 -28.83
C PHE A 5 -35.46 -38.28 -28.95
N SER A 6 -36.21 -37.90 -29.97
CA SER A 6 -36.74 -36.56 -30.21
C SER A 6 -37.96 -36.34 -29.30
N ALA A 7 -37.98 -35.25 -28.55
CA ALA A 7 -39.17 -34.80 -27.81
C ALA A 7 -39.65 -33.47 -28.38
N HIS A 8 -40.84 -33.47 -28.96
CA HIS A 8 -41.57 -32.28 -29.40
C HIS A 8 -41.97 -31.40 -28.19
N VAL A 9 -41.73 -30.10 -28.30
CA VAL A 9 -42.18 -29.08 -27.35
C VAL A 9 -43.45 -28.41 -27.90
N PRO A 10 -44.57 -28.36 -27.15
CA PRO A 10 -45.77 -27.65 -27.60
C PRO A 10 -45.57 -26.13 -27.49
N ALA A 11 -46.04 -25.39 -28.50
CA ALA A 11 -46.01 -23.92 -28.49
C ALA A 11 -46.99 -23.35 -27.45
N LEU A 12 -46.48 -22.67 -26.42
CA LEU A 12 -47.29 -21.89 -25.48
C LEU A 12 -47.66 -20.53 -26.09
N ARG A 13 -48.96 -20.19 -26.03
CA ARG A 13 -49.55 -18.93 -26.46
C ARG A 13 -48.90 -17.71 -25.79
N ARG A 14 -48.65 -16.66 -26.57
CA ARG A 14 -48.18 -15.34 -26.09
C ARG A 14 -49.28 -14.65 -25.28
N GLY A 15 -49.24 -14.79 -23.96
CA GLY A 15 -49.89 -13.88 -23.01
C GLY A 15 -48.96 -12.71 -22.70
N ALA A 16 -49.50 -11.48 -22.70
CA ALA A 16 -48.75 -10.26 -22.46
C ALA A 16 -48.04 -10.26 -21.09
N LEU A 17 -46.72 -10.43 -21.08
CA LEU A 17 -45.89 -10.29 -19.89
C LEU A 17 -45.66 -8.79 -19.63
N ARG A 18 -46.29 -8.27 -18.57
CA ARG A 18 -45.83 -7.04 -17.90
C ARG A 18 -44.39 -7.29 -17.45
N ALA A 19 -43.43 -6.58 -18.04
CA ALA A 19 -42.03 -6.61 -17.62
C ALA A 19 -41.91 -6.08 -16.19
N ARG A 20 -41.87 -6.99 -15.22
CA ARG A 20 -41.50 -6.68 -13.84
C ARG A 20 -39.98 -6.59 -13.83
N TRP A 21 -39.46 -5.37 -13.70
CA TRP A 21 -38.04 -5.13 -13.45
C TRP A 21 -37.67 -5.81 -12.12
N ILE A 22 -36.97 -6.95 -12.20
CA ILE A 22 -36.31 -7.56 -11.06
C ILE A 22 -34.89 -6.97 -11.03
N PRO A 23 -34.49 -6.23 -9.98
CA PRO A 23 -33.09 -5.87 -9.84
C PRO A 23 -32.30 -7.14 -9.52
N ALA A 24 -31.42 -7.55 -10.42
CA ALA A 24 -30.45 -8.59 -10.17
C ALA A 24 -29.42 -8.09 -9.14
N ALA A 25 -29.69 -8.27 -7.85
CA ALA A 25 -28.69 -8.18 -6.80
C ALA A 25 -28.16 -9.60 -6.49
N LEU A 26 -27.32 -10.14 -7.38
CA LEU A 26 -26.71 -11.47 -7.27
C LEU A 26 -25.39 -11.50 -6.47
N PHE A 27 -25.23 -10.66 -5.43
CA PHE A 27 -23.99 -10.61 -4.64
C PHE A 27 -24.21 -10.45 -3.13
N SER A 28 -25.25 -11.08 -2.57
CA SER A 28 -25.37 -11.22 -1.12
C SER A 28 -25.44 -12.70 -0.76
N SER A 29 -24.38 -13.23 -0.15
CA SER A 29 -24.42 -14.55 0.46
C SER A 29 -25.42 -14.49 1.61
N GLY A 30 -26.52 -15.24 1.49
CA GLY A 30 -27.67 -15.21 2.40
C GLY A 30 -27.35 -15.60 3.84
N ILE A 31 -26.77 -14.69 4.60
CA ILE A 31 -26.72 -14.72 6.06
C ILE A 31 -27.69 -13.64 6.53
N LEU A 32 -28.90 -14.07 6.89
CA LEU A 32 -29.87 -13.22 7.58
C LEU A 32 -30.18 -13.81 8.93
N ALA A 33 -29.80 -13.08 9.97
CA ALA A 33 -30.74 -12.77 11.02
C ALA A 33 -30.97 -11.25 10.97
N GLY A 34 -32.09 -10.80 10.40
CA GLY A 34 -32.62 -9.44 10.58
C GLY A 34 -32.34 -8.35 9.52
N ASP A 35 -31.19 -8.30 8.82
CA ASP A 35 -30.73 -7.01 8.24
C ASP A 35 -30.36 -6.98 6.74
N LYS A 36 -30.51 -5.79 6.15
CA LYS A 36 -30.22 -5.44 4.75
C LYS A 36 -28.79 -5.82 4.30
N PRO A 37 -28.56 -6.13 3.01
CA PRO A 37 -27.22 -6.39 2.49
C PRO A 37 -26.30 -5.18 2.73
N ILE A 38 -25.11 -5.45 3.29
CA ILE A 38 -24.04 -4.46 3.52
C ILE A 38 -23.02 -4.51 2.37
N LEU A 39 -22.49 -3.35 1.97
CA LEU A 39 -21.39 -3.32 1.01
C LEU A 39 -20.11 -3.82 1.68
N VAL A 40 -19.29 -4.59 0.95
CA VAL A 40 -18.00 -5.10 1.47
C VAL A 40 -17.12 -3.96 2.02
N ARG A 41 -17.12 -2.79 1.38
CA ARG A 41 -16.40 -1.61 1.88
C ARG A 41 -16.86 -1.15 3.27
N ASP A 42 -18.17 -1.23 3.54
CA ASP A 42 -18.75 -0.75 4.81
C ASP A 42 -18.49 -1.80 5.89
N PHE A 43 -18.55 -3.09 5.54
CA PHE A 43 -18.13 -4.17 6.42
C PHE A 43 -16.65 -4.05 6.81
N VAL A 44 -15.75 -3.89 5.83
CA VAL A 44 -14.30 -3.73 6.08
C VAL A 44 -14.03 -2.51 6.95
N ARG A 45 -14.71 -1.38 6.69
CA ARG A 45 -14.59 -0.18 7.52
C ARG A 45 -15.01 -0.45 8.97
N SER A 46 -16.17 -1.05 9.19
CA SER A 46 -16.65 -1.38 10.54
C SER A 46 -15.70 -2.34 11.26
N ALA A 47 -15.23 -3.38 10.57
CA ALA A 47 -14.29 -4.34 11.14
C ALA A 47 -12.96 -3.72 11.58
N LEU A 48 -12.48 -2.68 10.89
CA LEU A 48 -11.21 -2.04 11.17
C LEU A 48 -11.32 -0.88 12.16
N TYR A 49 -12.32 -0.01 11.99
CA TYR A 49 -12.38 1.31 12.63
C TYR A 49 -13.63 1.55 13.48
N ASP A 50 -14.48 0.55 13.72
CA ASP A 50 -15.57 0.73 14.69
C ASP A 50 -15.01 1.17 16.06
N PRO A 51 -15.52 2.26 16.68
CA PRO A 51 -14.91 2.82 17.90
C PRO A 51 -14.86 1.84 19.08
N ASN A 52 -15.73 0.83 19.12
CA ASN A 52 -15.86 -0.10 20.24
C ASN A 52 -15.35 -1.51 19.90
N HIS A 53 -15.45 -1.91 18.63
CA HIS A 53 -15.21 -3.28 18.17
C HIS A 53 -14.18 -3.40 17.04
N GLY A 54 -13.76 -2.25 16.48
CA GLY A 54 -12.81 -2.18 15.40
C GLY A 54 -11.44 -2.72 15.80
N TYR A 55 -10.75 -3.33 14.84
CA TYR A 55 -9.39 -3.84 15.04
C TYR A 55 -8.43 -2.80 15.64
N PHE A 56 -8.47 -1.56 15.13
CA PHE A 56 -7.60 -0.47 15.57
C PHE A 56 -8.07 0.24 16.85
N SER A 57 -9.29 -0.03 17.30
CA SER A 57 -9.87 0.58 18.51
C SER A 57 -9.54 -0.18 19.80
N LYS A 58 -8.82 -1.31 19.70
CA LYS A 58 -8.41 -2.13 20.86
C LYS A 58 -7.33 -1.42 21.68
N ARG A 59 -7.40 -1.58 23.02
CA ARG A 59 -6.48 -0.92 23.98
C ARG A 59 -5.02 -1.37 23.88
N ALA A 60 -4.76 -2.64 23.55
CA ALA A 60 -3.42 -3.08 23.19
C ALA A 60 -3.16 -2.61 21.75
N GLY A 61 -2.21 -1.71 21.56
CA GLY A 61 -1.91 -1.16 20.24
C GLY A 61 -1.60 -2.29 19.24
N PRO A 62 -2.32 -2.39 18.11
CA PRO A 62 -2.13 -3.51 17.19
C PRO A 62 -0.74 -3.50 16.55
N VAL A 63 -0.11 -2.31 16.47
CA VAL A 63 1.19 -2.09 15.85
C VAL A 63 2.23 -1.78 16.92
N GLY A 64 3.27 -2.61 17.00
CA GLY A 64 4.37 -2.41 17.93
C GLY A 64 5.38 -1.37 17.45
N VAL A 65 6.01 -0.68 18.41
CA VAL A 65 7.14 0.24 18.19
C VAL A 65 8.33 -0.30 18.97
N LEU A 66 9.48 -0.46 18.30
CA LEU A 66 10.70 -0.91 18.97
C LEU A 66 11.47 0.26 19.57
N ASP A 67 12.03 0.14 20.77
CA ASP A 67 12.83 1.21 21.35
C ASP A 67 14.18 1.39 20.63
N ALA A 68 14.70 0.31 20.04
CA ALA A 68 16.00 0.28 19.38
C ALA A 68 16.00 -0.62 18.13
N SER A 69 16.92 -0.34 17.22
CA SER A 69 17.17 -1.16 16.04
C SER A 69 17.69 -2.56 16.42
N ILE A 70 17.27 -3.57 15.66
CA ILE A 70 17.82 -4.93 15.78
C ILE A 70 19.28 -4.93 15.27
N ARG A 71 20.19 -5.49 16.07
CA ARG A 71 21.60 -5.67 15.69
C ARG A 71 21.79 -6.99 14.97
N PHE A 72 21.37 -7.06 13.71
CA PHE A 72 21.36 -8.30 12.92
C PHE A 72 22.72 -9.00 12.89
N ASN A 73 23.80 -8.26 12.71
CA ASN A 73 25.17 -8.79 12.68
C ASN A 73 25.65 -9.45 13.98
N GLN A 74 24.88 -9.37 15.07
CA GLN A 74 25.13 -10.06 16.34
C GLN A 74 24.26 -11.30 16.53
N LEU A 75 23.35 -11.59 15.59
CA LEU A 75 22.54 -12.80 15.62
C LEU A 75 23.35 -13.94 14.98
N GLU A 76 23.71 -14.92 15.79
CA GLU A 76 24.40 -16.16 15.44
C GLU A 76 23.43 -17.33 15.43
N GLY A 77 23.40 -18.11 14.36
CA GLY A 77 22.40 -19.14 14.06
C GLY A 77 21.43 -18.77 12.93
N GLY A 78 21.76 -17.74 12.13
CA GLY A 78 21.02 -17.31 10.95
C GLY A 78 19.52 -17.09 11.21
N ARG A 79 18.67 -17.77 10.43
CA ARG A 79 17.21 -17.65 10.51
C ARG A 79 16.63 -18.09 11.85
N SER A 80 17.15 -19.17 12.44
CA SER A 80 16.67 -19.66 13.74
C SER A 80 16.86 -18.61 14.84
N ALA A 81 18.05 -18.00 14.89
CA ALA A 81 18.37 -16.97 15.88
C ALA A 81 17.50 -15.71 15.73
N TYR A 82 17.24 -15.29 14.48
CA TYR A 82 16.32 -14.20 14.20
C TYR A 82 14.89 -14.50 14.65
N MET A 83 14.37 -15.70 14.35
CA MET A 83 13.02 -16.10 14.75
C MET A 83 12.88 -16.19 16.28
N GLN A 84 13.89 -16.69 16.99
CA GLN A 84 13.91 -16.70 18.45
C GLN A 84 13.98 -15.28 19.03
N HIS A 85 14.71 -14.37 18.38
CA HIS A 85 14.76 -12.96 18.78
C HIS A 85 13.39 -12.29 18.58
N LEU A 86 12.74 -12.51 17.44
CA LEU A 86 11.39 -12.00 17.16
C LEU A 86 10.38 -12.53 18.18
N ASP A 87 10.36 -13.83 18.46
CA ASP A 87 9.45 -14.44 19.45
C ASP A 87 9.55 -13.75 20.82
N LYS A 88 10.77 -13.44 21.27
CA LYS A 88 11.00 -12.68 22.51
C LYS A 88 10.43 -11.25 22.44
N LEU A 89 10.57 -10.57 21.31
CA LEU A 89 10.01 -9.23 21.11
C LEU A 89 8.48 -9.26 21.17
N TYR A 90 7.84 -10.19 20.47
CA TYR A 90 6.38 -10.32 20.47
C TYR A 90 5.84 -10.63 21.87
N LYS A 91 6.47 -11.54 22.60
CA LYS A 91 6.10 -11.85 24.00
C LYS A 91 6.27 -10.68 24.96
N LYS A 92 7.25 -9.80 24.70
CA LYS A 92 7.53 -8.64 25.55
C LYS A 92 6.50 -7.52 25.36
N HIS A 93 6.05 -7.29 24.13
CA HIS A 93 5.30 -6.07 23.79
C HIS A 93 3.77 -6.24 23.81
N ASP A 94 3.22 -7.45 23.88
CA ASP A 94 1.77 -7.71 23.80
C ASP A 94 1.09 -6.98 22.62
N ILE A 95 1.75 -7.07 21.45
CA ILE A 95 1.35 -6.42 20.19
C ILE A 95 0.97 -7.48 19.15
N ALA A 96 0.10 -7.12 18.22
CA ALA A 96 -0.32 -8.04 17.17
C ALA A 96 0.74 -8.22 16.08
N TRP A 97 1.43 -7.13 15.68
CA TRP A 97 2.48 -7.16 14.66
C TRP A 97 3.40 -5.94 14.69
N PHE A 98 4.61 -6.09 14.15
CA PHE A 98 5.53 -4.99 13.84
C PHE A 98 5.52 -4.70 12.35
N THR A 99 5.61 -3.42 11.97
CA THR A 99 5.81 -3.02 10.56
C THR A 99 7.25 -3.32 10.12
N PRO A 100 7.52 -3.41 8.80
CA PRO A 100 8.90 -3.46 8.28
C PRO A 100 9.75 -2.28 8.75
N VAL A 101 9.20 -1.08 8.82
CA VAL A 101 9.95 0.10 9.26
C VAL A 101 10.36 -0.01 10.73
N GLU A 102 9.59 -0.71 11.56
CA GLU A 102 9.98 -0.96 12.96
C GLU A 102 11.04 -2.04 13.07
N LEU A 103 10.87 -3.18 12.38
CA LEU A 103 11.82 -4.30 12.45
C LEU A 103 13.19 -3.97 11.85
N PHE A 104 13.22 -3.15 10.80
CA PHE A 104 14.42 -2.89 9.99
C PHE A 104 14.91 -1.45 10.05
N LYS A 105 14.45 -0.64 11.03
CA LYS A 105 14.95 0.73 11.18
C LYS A 105 16.45 0.79 11.48
N PRO A 106 17.16 1.82 10.98
CA PRO A 106 16.65 2.84 10.05
C PRO A 106 16.69 2.40 8.57
N TRP A 107 17.25 1.22 8.29
CA TRP A 107 17.68 0.77 6.97
C TRP A 107 16.56 0.69 5.93
N TYR A 108 15.37 0.27 6.33
CA TYR A 108 14.21 0.24 5.43
C TYR A 108 13.83 1.63 4.91
N ALA A 109 13.71 2.61 5.81
CA ALA A 109 13.37 3.98 5.46
C ALA A 109 14.52 4.72 4.77
N TYR A 110 15.77 4.36 5.08
CA TYR A 110 16.94 4.89 4.37
C TYR A 110 16.94 4.48 2.89
N ALA A 111 16.56 3.24 2.57
CA ALA A 111 16.41 2.81 1.18
C ALA A 111 15.34 3.63 0.43
N ILE A 112 14.21 3.92 1.10
CA ILE A 112 13.17 4.81 0.56
C ILE A 112 13.75 6.21 0.31
N ALA A 113 14.42 6.81 1.28
CA ALA A 113 15.00 8.14 1.15
C ALA A 113 16.08 8.22 0.05
N ALA A 114 16.94 7.20 -0.06
CA ALA A 114 17.93 7.07 -1.13
C ALA A 114 17.26 6.99 -2.50
N SER A 115 16.18 6.22 -2.63
CA SER A 115 15.40 6.15 -3.87
C SER A 115 14.81 7.52 -4.25
N ILE A 116 14.33 8.31 -3.29
CA ILE A 116 13.81 9.66 -3.52
C ILE A 116 14.93 10.58 -4.02
N LEU A 117 16.09 10.61 -3.35
CA LEU A 117 17.21 11.47 -3.77
C LEU A 117 17.73 11.13 -5.17
N ARG A 118 17.72 9.84 -5.53
CA ARG A 118 18.19 9.39 -6.85
C ARG A 118 17.18 9.62 -7.97
N THR A 119 15.88 9.65 -7.67
CA THR A 119 14.84 9.62 -8.71
C THR A 119 13.95 10.87 -8.77
N ALA A 120 13.92 11.70 -7.73
CA ALA A 120 13.14 12.93 -7.73
C ALA A 120 13.82 14.06 -8.52
N ASN A 121 13.03 15.00 -9.03
CA ASN A 121 13.56 16.25 -9.56
C ASN A 121 13.83 17.22 -8.40
N LEU A 122 15.08 17.34 -7.99
CA LEU A 122 15.51 18.21 -6.89
C LEU A 122 15.76 19.66 -7.31
N SER A 123 15.54 20.03 -8.58
CA SER A 123 15.57 21.43 -9.03
C SER A 123 14.35 22.23 -8.55
N VAL A 124 13.32 21.55 -8.04
CA VAL A 124 12.15 22.15 -7.40
C VAL A 124 12.07 21.70 -5.93
N PRO A 125 11.46 22.50 -5.03
CA PRO A 125 11.32 22.11 -3.63
C PRO A 125 10.64 20.74 -3.47
N LEU A 126 11.31 19.82 -2.78
CA LEU A 126 10.84 18.45 -2.57
C LEU A 126 9.67 18.45 -1.57
N LYS A 127 8.58 17.77 -1.93
CA LYS A 127 7.45 17.51 -1.02
C LYS A 127 7.26 16.01 -0.88
N ILE A 128 7.32 15.51 0.34
CA ILE A 128 7.07 14.11 0.68
C ILE A 128 5.72 14.05 1.36
N TYR A 129 4.81 13.24 0.82
CA TYR A 129 3.53 12.93 1.43
C TYR A 129 3.57 11.48 1.89
N GLU A 130 3.35 11.26 3.19
CA GLU A 130 3.25 9.91 3.77
C GLU A 130 1.81 9.69 4.20
N ILE A 131 1.17 8.65 3.67
CA ILE A 131 -0.18 8.24 4.04
C ILE A 131 -0.08 7.05 4.97
N GLY A 132 -0.78 7.07 6.12
CA GLY A 132 -0.73 5.97 7.08
C GLY A 132 0.63 5.80 7.75
N GLY A 133 1.27 6.90 8.17
CA GLY A 133 2.64 6.87 8.68
C GLY A 133 2.81 6.28 10.11
N GLY A 134 1.73 5.78 10.71
CA GLY A 134 1.75 5.03 11.97
C GLY A 134 2.46 5.74 13.13
N SER A 135 3.53 5.13 13.64
CA SER A 135 4.34 5.66 14.76
C SER A 135 5.21 6.86 14.39
N GLY A 136 5.30 7.23 13.10
CA GLY A 136 6.21 8.27 12.62
C GLY A 136 7.67 7.82 12.48
N THR A 137 8.00 6.55 12.77
CA THR A 137 9.36 6.01 12.65
C THR A 137 9.91 6.15 11.22
N CYS A 138 9.07 5.93 10.21
CA CYS A 138 9.45 6.09 8.81
C CYS A 138 9.82 7.55 8.48
N ALA A 139 8.92 8.50 8.77
CA ALA A 139 9.17 9.92 8.62
C ALA A 139 10.48 10.37 9.29
N LYS A 140 10.67 10.00 10.56
CA LYS A 140 11.90 10.33 11.30
C LYS A 140 13.14 9.80 10.57
N CYS A 141 13.15 8.53 10.19
CA CYS A 141 14.29 7.94 9.52
C CYS A 141 14.56 8.56 8.14
N ILE A 142 13.51 8.89 7.36
CA ILE A 142 13.68 9.60 6.09
C ILE A 142 14.29 10.99 6.32
N LEU A 143 13.79 11.74 7.31
CA LEU A 143 14.31 13.07 7.65
C LEU A 143 15.77 13.01 8.09
N ASP A 144 16.14 12.06 8.96
CA ASP A 144 17.52 11.84 9.39
C ASP A 144 18.42 11.54 8.18
N TYR A 145 17.97 10.68 7.26
CA TYR A 145 18.73 10.37 6.05
C TYR A 145 18.90 11.59 5.14
N MET A 146 17.82 12.35 4.91
CA MET A 146 17.84 13.55 4.07
C MET A 146 18.77 14.61 4.65
N MET A 147 18.75 14.82 5.98
CA MET A 147 19.63 15.76 6.67
C MET A 147 21.10 15.42 6.46
N LEU A 148 21.45 14.13 6.44
CA LEU A 148 22.83 13.66 6.31
C LEU A 148 23.33 13.57 4.87
N ASN A 149 22.44 13.35 3.89
CA ASN A 149 22.84 12.95 2.53
C ASN A 149 22.34 13.88 1.41
N ALA A 150 21.31 14.70 1.65
CA ALA A 150 20.81 15.62 0.64
C ALA A 150 21.68 16.89 0.57
N PRO A 151 21.76 17.57 -0.59
CA PRO A 151 22.31 18.92 -0.65
C PRO A 151 21.60 19.83 0.37
N PRO A 152 22.29 20.70 1.13
CA PRO A 152 21.68 21.49 2.20
C PRO A 152 20.44 22.28 1.77
N LYS A 153 20.47 22.84 0.56
CA LYS A 153 19.31 23.54 -0.01
C LYS A 153 18.07 22.65 -0.13
N VAL A 154 18.24 21.39 -0.54
CA VAL A 154 17.13 20.44 -0.69
C VAL A 154 16.51 20.14 0.67
N TYR A 155 17.33 19.87 1.69
CA TYR A 155 16.82 19.59 3.04
C TYR A 155 16.16 20.81 3.69
N ASN A 156 16.70 22.01 3.49
CA ASN A 156 16.13 23.23 4.07
C ASN A 156 14.80 23.63 3.40
N ASP A 157 14.66 23.38 2.10
CA ASP A 157 13.47 23.76 1.33
C ASP A 157 12.40 22.64 1.27
N MET A 158 12.72 21.41 1.68
CA MET A 158 11.78 20.30 1.60
C MET A 158 10.63 20.43 2.61
N LYS A 159 9.49 19.83 2.27
CA LYS A 159 8.35 19.67 3.18
C LYS A 159 8.01 18.19 3.33
N TYR A 160 7.97 17.73 4.57
CA TYR A 160 7.39 16.43 4.90
C TYR A 160 5.97 16.64 5.40
N ILE A 161 5.01 16.01 4.74
CA ILE A 161 3.59 16.15 5.01
C ILE A 161 3.07 14.79 5.42
N TYR A 162 2.83 14.68 6.72
CA TYR A 162 2.17 13.53 7.31
C TYR A 162 0.67 13.64 7.03
N LEU A 163 0.14 12.70 6.25
CA LEU A 163 -1.29 12.57 5.99
C LEU A 163 -1.79 11.40 6.84
N PRO A 164 -2.25 11.66 8.08
CA PRO A 164 -2.91 10.62 8.85
C PRO A 164 -4.15 10.13 8.11
N ASP A 165 -4.81 11.01 7.34
CA ASP A 165 -6.11 10.77 6.73
C ASP A 165 -6.23 11.43 5.33
N VAL A 166 -6.57 10.65 4.32
CA VAL A 166 -6.94 11.16 2.99
C VAL A 166 -8.47 11.13 2.87
N SER A 167 -9.08 12.25 2.46
CA SER A 167 -10.53 12.35 2.20
C SER A 167 -10.77 12.59 0.71
N ILE A 168 -11.50 11.69 0.05
CA ILE A 168 -11.91 11.82 -1.36
C ILE A 168 -13.45 11.85 -1.41
N PRO A 169 -14.12 12.97 -1.73
CA PRO A 169 -15.59 12.98 -1.74
C PRO A 169 -16.19 12.10 -2.86
N GLY A 170 -17.27 11.35 -2.56
CA GLY A 170 -18.12 10.67 -3.55
C GLY A 170 -18.80 9.38 -3.09
N ASP A 171 -20.04 9.13 -3.55
CA ASP A 171 -20.88 7.97 -3.15
C ASP A 171 -20.27 6.59 -3.48
N ARG A 172 -19.34 6.55 -4.45
CA ARG A 172 -18.62 5.35 -4.91
C ARG A 172 -17.13 5.41 -4.67
N ALA A 173 -16.65 6.40 -3.93
CA ALA A 173 -15.23 6.54 -3.80
C ALA A 173 -14.66 5.35 -2.97
N PRO A 174 -13.42 4.92 -3.26
CA PRO A 174 -12.83 3.69 -2.70
C PRO A 174 -12.75 3.79 -1.16
N LEU A 175 -12.47 2.69 -0.44
CA LEU A 175 -12.46 2.62 1.04
C LEU A 175 -11.83 3.85 1.77
N VAL A 176 -10.92 4.53 1.08
CA VAL A 176 -10.22 5.80 1.37
C VAL A 176 -11.06 7.10 1.30
N SER A 177 -12.40 7.04 1.17
CA SER A 177 -13.17 8.17 0.63
C SER A 177 -14.27 8.79 1.51
N SER A 178 -14.36 8.44 2.77
CA SER A 178 -15.18 9.24 3.68
C SER A 178 -14.31 9.82 4.76
N LYS A 179 -14.71 11.02 5.19
CA LYS A 179 -14.07 11.87 6.19
C LYS A 179 -13.53 11.07 7.38
N GLY A 180 -12.19 10.99 7.48
CA GLY A 180 -11.43 10.33 8.55
C GLY A 180 -11.32 8.81 8.39
N ASP A 181 -10.12 8.25 8.52
CA ASP A 181 -9.90 6.90 9.07
C ASP A 181 -9.40 5.77 8.15
N ALA A 182 -9.36 5.83 6.80
CA ALA A 182 -8.86 4.68 6.02
C ALA A 182 -7.55 4.96 5.26
N ASP A 183 -6.46 4.33 5.69
CA ASP A 183 -5.11 4.36 5.11
C ASP A 183 -4.75 3.09 4.32
N ILE A 184 -5.65 2.09 4.29
CA ILE A 184 -5.42 0.81 3.63
C ILE A 184 -5.85 0.86 2.16
N PHE A 185 -4.85 0.78 1.30
CA PHE A 185 -4.99 0.61 -0.14
C PHE A 185 -4.87 -0.88 -0.49
N PHE A 186 -5.83 -1.42 -1.25
CA PHE A 186 -5.77 -2.79 -1.79
C PHE A 186 -5.47 -2.87 -3.30
N PRO A 187 -4.54 -2.10 -3.91
CA PRO A 187 -4.14 -2.35 -5.27
C PRO A 187 -3.28 -3.62 -5.30
N THR A 188 -3.94 -4.75 -5.48
CA THR A 188 -3.26 -6.04 -5.73
C THR A 188 -2.77 -6.15 -7.18
N ASP A 189 -3.13 -5.19 -8.04
CA ASP A 189 -2.74 -5.14 -9.44
C ASP A 189 -1.89 -3.90 -9.74
N PHE A 190 -0.57 -4.09 -9.77
CA PHE A 190 0.39 -3.04 -10.10
C PHE A 190 0.27 -2.53 -11.54
N ARG A 191 -0.29 -3.33 -12.47
CA ARG A 191 -0.55 -2.89 -13.85
C ARG A 191 -1.73 -1.93 -13.89
N LEU A 192 -2.79 -2.21 -13.13
CA LEU A 192 -3.89 -1.27 -12.97
C LEU A 192 -3.42 0.01 -12.26
N LEU A 193 -2.59 -0.11 -11.23
CA LEU A 193 -2.00 1.05 -10.55
C LEU A 193 -1.18 1.91 -11.51
N GLU A 194 -0.37 1.29 -12.38
CA GLU A 194 0.37 1.98 -13.43
C GLU A 194 -0.55 2.75 -14.39
N GLN A 195 -1.65 2.12 -14.82
CA GLN A 195 -2.63 2.78 -15.70
C GLN A 195 -3.28 3.98 -15.01
N ILE A 196 -3.67 3.85 -13.73
CA ILE A 196 -4.26 4.93 -12.95
C ILE A 196 -3.25 6.07 -12.79
N ASP A 197 -2.02 5.77 -12.40
CA ASP A 197 -0.96 6.77 -12.22
C ASP A 197 -0.64 7.51 -13.54
N HIS A 198 -0.55 6.80 -14.67
CA HIS A 198 -0.37 7.44 -15.98
C HIS A 198 -1.54 8.36 -16.36
N ASN A 199 -2.78 7.96 -16.07
CA ASN A 199 -3.95 8.80 -16.35
C ASN A 199 -4.00 10.03 -15.44
N CYS A 200 -3.68 9.87 -14.15
CA CYS A 200 -3.70 10.96 -13.17
C CYS A 200 -2.53 11.94 -13.34
N SER A 201 -1.35 11.45 -13.75
CA SER A 201 -0.16 12.29 -13.94
C SER A 201 -0.23 13.21 -15.17
N GLY A 202 -1.17 12.96 -16.09
CA GLY A 202 -1.43 13.80 -17.26
C GLY A 202 -2.44 14.92 -17.07
N PHE A 203 -3.16 14.98 -15.94
CA PHE A 203 -4.13 16.03 -15.66
C PHE A 203 -3.43 17.35 -15.27
N SER A 204 -2.96 18.08 -16.28
CA SER A 204 -2.58 19.48 -16.10
C SER A 204 -3.82 20.37 -16.18
N LYS A 205 -3.89 21.41 -15.33
CA LYS A 205 -4.89 22.50 -15.45
C LYS A 205 -4.89 23.18 -16.83
N GLU A 206 -3.84 22.98 -17.64
CA GLU A 206 -3.72 23.46 -19.02
C GLU A 206 -4.61 22.73 -20.04
N GLN A 207 -5.19 21.56 -19.72
CA GLN A 207 -6.13 20.85 -20.60
C GLN A 207 -7.50 21.54 -20.72
N LYS A 208 -7.73 22.67 -20.04
CA LYS A 208 -8.93 23.50 -20.21
C LYS A 208 -8.98 24.30 -21.52
N ASN A 209 -7.89 24.36 -22.28
CA ASN A 209 -7.86 25.03 -23.59
C ASN A 209 -8.00 23.99 -24.72
N PRO A 210 -9.16 23.97 -25.43
CA PRO A 210 -9.37 23.09 -26.57
C PRO A 210 -8.52 23.59 -27.75
N GLY A 211 -7.30 23.09 -27.90
CA GLY A 211 -6.41 23.46 -29.00
C GLY A 211 -4.93 23.14 -28.80
N ALA A 212 -4.48 22.93 -27.55
CA ALA A 212 -3.11 22.54 -27.25
C ALA A 212 -3.07 21.17 -26.57
N PHE A 213 -3.14 20.09 -27.36
CA PHE A 213 -2.76 18.75 -26.89
C PHE A 213 -1.24 18.71 -26.70
N LYS A 214 -0.73 19.34 -25.62
CA LYS A 214 0.64 19.05 -25.20
C LYS A 214 0.70 17.58 -24.77
N PRO A 215 1.68 16.80 -25.25
CA PRO A 215 1.81 15.41 -24.85
C PRO A 215 1.89 15.31 -23.32
N VAL A 216 1.05 14.45 -22.74
CA VAL A 216 1.10 14.08 -21.33
C VAL A 216 2.54 13.72 -21.00
N LYS A 217 3.11 14.32 -19.95
CA LYS A 217 4.43 13.92 -19.46
C LYS A 217 4.33 12.47 -18.98
N LYS A 218 4.66 11.53 -19.86
CA LYS A 218 4.72 10.11 -19.52
C LYS A 218 5.64 9.96 -18.31
N ARG A 219 5.18 9.23 -17.30
CA ARG A 219 6.03 8.77 -16.19
C ARG A 219 6.65 7.44 -16.60
N ARG A 220 7.79 7.11 -16.00
CA ARG A 220 8.39 5.78 -16.09
C ARG A 220 8.02 5.07 -14.80
N THR A 221 7.45 3.89 -14.95
CA THR A 221 7.13 3.01 -13.83
C THR A 221 8.22 1.96 -13.67
N ILE A 222 8.63 1.72 -12.44
CA ILE A 222 9.59 0.70 -12.05
C ILE A 222 8.95 -0.10 -10.93
N ILE A 223 8.82 -1.41 -11.12
CA ILE A 223 8.31 -2.33 -10.11
C ILE A 223 9.45 -3.25 -9.71
N LEU A 224 9.85 -3.20 -8.44
CA LEU A 224 10.91 -4.02 -7.88
C LEU A 224 10.33 -4.89 -6.78
N ASP A 225 10.78 -6.15 -6.67
CA ASP A 225 10.59 -6.87 -5.41
C ASP A 225 11.46 -6.25 -4.31
N THR A 226 11.21 -6.63 -3.05
CA THR A 226 11.93 -6.08 -1.91
C THR A 226 13.44 -6.28 -2.03
N ALA A 227 13.88 -7.46 -2.47
CA ALA A 227 15.31 -7.73 -2.57
C ALA A 227 15.97 -6.80 -3.59
N ALA A 228 15.42 -6.70 -4.80
CA ALA A 228 15.92 -5.80 -5.84
C ALA A 228 15.89 -4.33 -5.40
N PHE A 229 14.83 -3.88 -4.71
CA PHE A 229 14.77 -2.51 -4.20
C PHE A 229 15.83 -2.23 -3.13
N MET A 230 16.04 -3.17 -2.21
CA MET A 230 17.00 -3.01 -1.11
C MET A 230 18.45 -3.13 -1.59
N GLU A 231 18.73 -3.96 -2.59
CA GLU A 231 20.05 -4.01 -3.26
C GLU A 231 20.33 -2.72 -4.03
N GLU A 232 19.32 -2.17 -4.70
CA GLU A 232 19.48 -0.95 -5.51
C GLU A 232 19.64 0.31 -4.66
N PHE A 233 18.84 0.47 -3.60
CA PHE A 233 18.73 1.73 -2.86
C PHE A 233 19.13 1.62 -1.38
N GLY A 234 19.22 0.41 -0.83
CA GLY A 234 19.42 0.17 0.59
C GLY A 234 20.86 -0.19 0.97
N LEU A 235 20.98 -0.76 2.17
CA LEU A 235 22.24 -1.30 2.70
C LEU A 235 22.00 -2.73 3.22
N PRO A 236 21.84 -3.73 2.34
CA PRO A 236 21.45 -5.09 2.72
C PRO A 236 22.34 -5.72 3.81
N LEU A 237 23.63 -5.37 3.82
CA LEU A 237 24.58 -5.82 4.85
C LEU A 237 24.15 -5.45 6.28
N LYS A 238 23.36 -4.37 6.45
CA LYS A 238 22.91 -3.89 7.76
C LYS A 238 21.73 -4.67 8.33
N THR A 239 21.02 -5.41 7.49
CA THR A 239 19.92 -6.31 7.89
C THR A 239 20.31 -7.78 7.81
N ARG A 240 21.59 -8.07 7.50
CA ARG A 240 22.11 -9.42 7.40
C ARG A 240 22.61 -9.93 8.76
N THR A 241 22.22 -11.15 9.11
CA THR A 241 22.72 -11.88 10.28
C THR A 241 24.19 -12.26 10.12
N LYS A 242 24.85 -12.67 11.22
CA LYS A 242 26.27 -13.01 11.18
C LYS A 242 26.57 -14.15 10.19
N ASP A 243 25.66 -15.11 10.06
CA ASP A 243 25.79 -16.28 9.19
C ASP A 243 25.29 -16.04 7.75
N GLY A 244 24.93 -14.81 7.41
CA GLY A 244 24.60 -14.42 6.04
C GLY A 244 23.11 -14.40 5.68
N TYR A 245 22.23 -14.95 6.52
CA TYR A 245 20.77 -14.85 6.31
C TYR A 245 20.30 -13.40 6.49
N ASN A 246 19.45 -12.90 5.59
CA ASN A 246 18.93 -11.55 5.61
C ASN A 246 17.39 -11.56 5.61
N PRO A 247 16.74 -11.46 6.78
CA PRO A 247 15.27 -11.55 6.87
C PRO A 247 14.54 -10.58 5.94
N LEU A 248 15.07 -9.37 5.73
CA LEU A 248 14.44 -8.38 4.86
C LEU A 248 14.43 -8.81 3.38
N LEU A 249 15.49 -9.49 2.92
CA LEU A 249 15.60 -9.94 1.52
C LEU A 249 15.00 -11.34 1.33
N ASP A 250 15.16 -12.21 2.33
CA ASP A 250 14.86 -13.63 2.22
C ASP A 250 13.39 -13.97 2.49
N ASP A 251 12.72 -13.23 3.39
CA ASP A 251 11.35 -13.53 3.80
C ASP A 251 10.29 -12.56 3.25
N PHE A 252 10.63 -11.30 2.95
CA PHE A 252 9.68 -10.30 2.40
C PHE A 252 9.55 -10.39 0.87
N LYS A 253 9.41 -11.61 0.34
CA LYS A 253 9.34 -11.88 -1.11
C LYS A 253 8.01 -11.49 -1.76
N ASN A 254 6.95 -11.38 -0.96
CA ASN A 254 5.59 -11.07 -1.42
C ASN A 254 5.29 -9.57 -1.50
N THR A 255 6.23 -8.71 -1.11
CA THR A 255 6.09 -7.25 -1.20
C THR A 255 6.84 -6.70 -2.41
N LYS A 256 6.33 -5.60 -2.96
CA LYS A 256 6.93 -4.91 -4.11
C LYS A 256 6.91 -3.41 -3.89
N PHE A 257 7.90 -2.74 -4.46
CA PHE A 257 8.00 -1.29 -4.54
C PHE A 257 7.55 -0.84 -5.93
N TYR A 258 6.57 0.05 -5.97
CA TYR A 258 6.15 0.75 -7.17
C TYR A 258 6.75 2.15 -7.15
N LEU A 259 7.64 2.44 -8.09
CA LEU A 259 8.23 3.76 -8.27
C LEU A 259 7.71 4.35 -9.58
N SER A 260 7.09 5.52 -9.49
CA SER A 260 6.71 6.29 -10.66
C SER A 260 7.55 7.55 -10.74
N VAL A 261 8.40 7.65 -11.76
CA VAL A 261 9.43 8.70 -11.88
C VAL A 261 9.25 9.49 -13.17
N PRO A 262 9.66 10.77 -13.24
CA PRO A 262 9.65 11.52 -14.49
C PRO A 262 10.55 10.86 -15.56
N THR A 263 10.06 10.73 -16.80
CA THR A 263 10.79 10.10 -17.93
C THR A 263 12.13 10.75 -18.30
N HIS A 264 12.40 11.96 -17.80
CA HIS A 264 13.60 12.75 -18.13
C HIS A 264 14.76 12.48 -17.16
N ASN A 265 14.52 11.76 -16.06
CA ASN A 265 15.59 11.29 -15.18
C ASN A 265 16.25 10.05 -15.80
N ARG A 266 17.19 10.30 -16.72
CA ARG A 266 18.15 9.32 -17.23
C ARG A 266 19.46 9.53 -16.49
N LYS A 267 19.64 8.84 -15.36
CA LYS A 267 20.95 8.51 -14.81
C LYS A 267 20.77 7.47 -13.71
#